data_AF-A0A0E3P7B2-F1
#
_entry.id   AF-A0A0E3P7B2-F1
#
_cell.length_a   1.000
_cell.length_b   1.000
_cell.length_c   1.000
_cell.angle_alpha   90.00
_cell.angle_beta   90.00
_cell.angle_gamma   90.00
#
_symmetry.space_group_name_H-M   'P 1'
#
loop_
_entity.id
_entity.type
_entity.pdbx_description
1 polymer ?
#
loop_
_entity_poly.entity_id
_entity_poly.type
_entity_poly.pdbx_seq_one_letter_code
_entity_poly.pdbx_strand_id
1 'polypeptide(L)'
;MGDLIQAEHDSPRTENEIIGQSFPEISSKSLVGRVVTLPDALKGKIVLVCIAFIRSVQSMIGSWVHPFGREFGKDSMFTVYEVPMIISNDVPLDLEEISG
;
A
#
# COMPACT_ATOMS: atom_id res chain seq x y z
N MET A 1 35.45 -21.01 6.40
CA MET A 1 34.80 -19.71 6.66
C MET A 1 33.73 -19.53 5.61
N GLY A 2 32.47 -19.42 6.02
CA GLY A 2 31.37 -19.04 5.15
C GLY A 2 30.45 -18.18 6.00
N ASP A 3 30.17 -16.97 5.53
CA ASP A 3 29.43 -16.00 6.34
C ASP A 3 27.98 -16.44 6.46
N LEU A 4 27.59 -16.75 7.68
CA LEU A 4 26.23 -17.12 8.01
C LEU A 4 25.38 -15.85 7.96
N ILE A 5 24.57 -15.68 6.92
CA ILE A 5 23.61 -14.58 6.84
C ILE A 5 22.65 -14.74 8.02
N GLN A 6 22.86 -13.95 9.06
CA GLN A 6 21.92 -13.81 10.15
C GLN A 6 20.69 -13.09 9.58
N ALA A 7 19.59 -13.82 9.42
CA ALA A 7 18.30 -13.19 9.25
C ALA A 7 18.02 -12.37 10.51
N GLU A 8 17.91 -11.06 10.38
CA GLU A 8 17.68 -10.20 11.53
C GLU A 8 16.33 -10.56 12.17
N HIS A 9 16.39 -10.90 13.46
CA HIS A 9 15.21 -11.14 14.29
C HIS A 9 14.56 -9.79 14.61
N ASP A 10 13.85 -9.21 13.64
CA ASP A 10 12.95 -8.06 13.85
C ASP A 10 11.88 -8.48 14.87
N SER A 11 12.17 -8.18 16.13
CA SER A 11 11.34 -8.56 17.25
C SER A 11 10.05 -7.75 17.19
N PRO A 12 8.88 -8.32 17.55
CA PRO A 12 7.61 -7.63 17.40
C PRO A 12 7.61 -6.33 18.20
N ARG A 13 7.71 -5.21 17.48
CA ARG A 13 7.81 -3.86 18.04
C ARG A 13 6.54 -3.54 18.80
N THR A 14 6.68 -2.91 19.96
CA THR A 14 5.55 -2.54 20.81
C THR A 14 4.71 -1.45 20.15
N GLU A 15 3.43 -1.36 20.52
CA GLU A 15 2.51 -0.35 19.95
C GLU A 15 3.06 1.08 20.07
N ASN A 16 3.73 1.37 21.19
CA ASN A 16 4.37 2.66 21.48
C ASN A 16 5.62 2.96 20.61
N GLU A 17 6.24 1.94 20.00
CA GLU A 17 7.36 2.13 19.06
C GLU A 17 6.89 2.36 17.62
N ILE A 18 5.64 2.03 17.32
CA ILE A 18 5.01 2.14 15.98
C ILE A 18 4.18 3.42 15.88
N ILE A 19 3.40 3.76 16.92
CA ILE A 19 2.55 4.94 16.95
C ILE A 19 3.41 6.22 16.94
N GLY A 20 3.04 7.19 16.10
CA GLY A 20 3.75 8.47 15.97
C GLY A 20 5.00 8.42 15.06
N GLN A 21 5.42 7.24 14.60
CA GLN A 21 6.45 7.13 13.56
C GLN A 21 5.95 7.66 12.22
N SER A 22 6.88 8.14 11.39
CA SER A 22 6.56 8.43 9.98
C SER A 22 6.38 7.13 9.19
N PHE A 23 5.30 7.03 8.43
CA PHE A 23 5.10 5.94 7.47
C PHE A 23 6.25 5.94 6.43
N PRO A 24 6.81 4.77 6.06
CA PRO A 24 8.00 4.69 5.21
C PRO A 24 7.78 5.27 3.81
N GLU A 25 8.87 5.67 3.15
CA GLU A 25 8.78 6.16 1.78
C GLU A 25 8.44 5.02 0.80
N ILE A 26 7.37 5.20 0.03
CA ILE A 26 6.95 4.25 -1.02
C ILE A 26 6.49 5.07 -2.24
N SER A 27 7.17 4.93 -3.37
CA SER A 27 6.78 5.58 -4.64
C SER A 27 6.38 4.55 -5.69
N SER A 28 5.26 4.78 -6.38
CA SER A 28 4.77 3.91 -7.46
C SER A 28 3.85 4.66 -8.43
N LYS A 29 3.50 4.02 -9.56
CA LYS A 29 2.46 4.52 -10.47
C LYS A 29 1.08 4.02 -10.04
N SER A 30 0.12 4.93 -9.96
CA SER A 30 -1.30 4.62 -9.84
C SER A 30 -1.88 4.06 -11.16
N LEU A 31 -3.06 3.45 -11.10
CA LEU A 31 -3.78 2.92 -12.27
C LEU A 31 -4.08 3.97 -13.36
N VAL A 32 -4.05 5.27 -13.01
CA VAL A 32 -4.21 6.39 -13.95
C VAL A 32 -2.86 6.97 -14.41
N GLY A 33 -1.79 6.18 -14.34
CA GLY A 33 -0.43 6.52 -14.81
C GLY A 33 0.34 7.53 -13.95
N ARG A 34 -0.32 8.23 -13.02
CA ARG A 34 0.31 9.23 -12.16
C ARG A 34 1.21 8.58 -11.10
N VAL A 35 2.42 9.11 -10.93
CA VAL A 35 3.30 8.76 -9.81
C VAL A 35 2.67 9.27 -8.50
N VAL A 36 2.72 8.44 -7.46
CA VAL A 36 2.28 8.75 -6.10
C VAL A 36 3.39 8.31 -5.15
N THR A 37 3.86 9.22 -4.29
CA THR A 37 4.84 8.95 -3.24
C THR A 37 4.19 9.11 -1.87
N LEU A 38 4.25 8.06 -1.06
CA LEU A 38 3.93 8.06 0.37
C LEU A 38 5.23 8.33 1.14
N PRO A 39 5.21 8.98 2.33
CA PRO A 39 4.04 9.54 3.01
C PRO A 39 3.58 10.91 2.46
N ASP A 40 4.25 11.50 1.47
CA ASP A 40 3.95 12.85 0.98
C ASP A 40 2.50 13.03 0.52
N ALA A 41 1.96 12.09 -0.25
CA ALA A 41 0.56 12.11 -0.69
C ALA A 41 -0.46 11.92 0.46
N LEU A 42 -0.01 11.57 1.66
CA LEU A 42 -0.82 11.34 2.86
C LEU A 42 -0.86 12.55 3.81
N LYS A 43 0.03 13.54 3.63
CA LYS A 43 0.18 14.68 4.54
C LYS A 43 -1.13 15.47 4.66
N GLY A 44 -1.57 15.70 5.91
CA GLY A 44 -2.79 16.44 6.23
C GLY A 44 -4.11 15.65 6.03
N LYS A 45 -4.05 14.34 5.78
CA LYS A 45 -5.22 13.50 5.51
C LYS A 45 -5.49 12.48 6.62
N ILE A 46 -6.75 12.03 6.70
CA ILE A 46 -7.16 10.85 7.48
C ILE A 46 -7.12 9.66 6.52
N VAL A 47 -6.15 8.76 6.71
CA VAL A 47 -5.76 7.77 5.69
C VAL A 47 -5.86 6.33 6.21
N LEU A 48 -6.43 5.46 5.38
CA LEU A 48 -6.22 4.01 5.44
C LEU A 48 -5.38 3.56 4.23
N VAL A 49 -4.29 2.84 4.48
CA VAL A 49 -3.46 2.22 3.42
C VAL A 49 -3.63 0.70 3.50
N CYS A 50 -4.16 0.09 2.44
CA CYS A 50 -4.37 -1.36 2.34
C CYS A 50 -3.37 -1.97 1.35
N ILE A 51 -2.35 -2.68 1.85
CA ILE A 51 -1.35 -3.37 1.03
C ILE A 51 -1.79 -4.83 0.83
N ALA A 52 -1.85 -5.29 -0.42
CA ALA A 52 -2.51 -6.53 -0.81
C ALA A 52 -1.63 -7.43 -1.69
N PHE A 53 -1.17 -8.57 -1.17
CA PHE A 53 -0.25 -9.50 -1.86
C PHE A 53 -0.92 -10.63 -2.66
N ILE A 54 -2.24 -10.80 -2.53
CA ILE A 54 -3.03 -11.81 -3.25
C ILE A 54 -4.25 -11.16 -3.91
N ARG A 55 -4.61 -11.61 -5.11
CA ARG A 55 -5.63 -10.96 -5.96
C ARG A 55 -7.07 -11.06 -5.43
N SER A 56 -7.35 -11.93 -4.46
CA SER A 56 -8.70 -12.27 -3.98
C SER A 56 -9.01 -11.74 -2.57
N VAL A 57 -8.63 -10.50 -2.27
CA VAL A 57 -8.74 -9.88 -0.93
C VAL A 57 -9.85 -8.84 -0.80
N GLN A 58 -10.67 -8.60 -1.81
CA GLN A 58 -11.61 -7.47 -1.86
C GLN A 58 -12.63 -7.50 -0.71
N SER A 59 -12.99 -8.69 -0.21
CA SER A 59 -13.79 -8.86 1.00
C SER A 59 -13.05 -8.45 2.28
N MET A 60 -11.75 -8.76 2.38
CA MET A 60 -10.88 -8.40 3.50
C MET A 60 -10.56 -6.90 3.52
N ILE A 61 -10.18 -6.32 2.37
CA ILE A 61 -10.08 -4.85 2.19
C ILE A 61 -11.41 -4.21 2.58
N GLY A 62 -12.53 -4.75 2.07
CA GLY A 62 -13.88 -4.33 2.41
C GLY A 62 -14.15 -4.29 3.92
N SER A 63 -13.70 -5.29 4.69
CA SER A 63 -13.89 -5.32 6.15
C SER A 63 -13.20 -4.19 6.92
N TRP A 64 -12.17 -3.55 6.35
CA TRP A 64 -11.51 -2.36 6.92
C TRP A 64 -12.06 -1.06 6.32
N VAL A 65 -12.24 -1.01 5.01
CA VAL A 65 -12.69 0.19 4.28
C VAL A 65 -14.12 0.59 4.66
N HIS A 66 -15.04 -0.36 4.87
CA HIS A 66 -16.43 -0.03 5.19
C HIS A 66 -16.61 0.56 6.61
N PRO A 67 -15.99 0.05 7.69
CA PRO A 67 -15.95 0.74 8.98
C PRO A 67 -15.27 2.11 8.90
N PHE A 68 -14.07 2.17 8.33
CA PHE A 68 -13.28 3.40 8.24
C PHE A 68 -14.03 4.50 7.47
N GLY A 69 -14.71 4.15 6.37
CA GLY A 69 -15.57 5.08 5.62
C GLY A 69 -16.85 5.49 6.34
N ARG A 70 -17.40 4.68 7.25
CA ARG A 70 -18.55 5.09 8.09
C ARG A 70 -18.16 6.10 9.17
N GLU A 71 -16.94 5.99 9.69
CA GLU A 71 -16.44 6.85 10.77
C GLU A 71 -15.89 8.17 10.23
N PHE A 72 -15.02 8.11 9.22
CA PHE A 72 -14.28 9.28 8.71
C PHE A 72 -14.76 9.81 7.36
N GLY A 73 -15.57 9.06 6.60
CA GLY A 73 -15.98 9.42 5.22
C GLY A 73 -16.89 10.63 5.06
N LYS A 74 -17.12 11.42 6.12
CA LYS A 74 -17.74 12.76 6.08
C LYS A 74 -16.72 13.89 6.13
N ASP A 75 -15.47 13.61 6.49
CA ASP A 75 -14.37 14.57 6.49
C ASP A 75 -13.83 14.73 5.06
N SER A 76 -13.56 15.96 4.62
CA SER A 76 -12.99 16.23 3.30
C SER A 76 -11.52 15.80 3.17
N MET A 77 -10.87 15.50 4.31
CA MET A 77 -9.50 14.99 4.39
C MET A 77 -9.42 13.46 4.39
N PHE A 78 -10.56 12.75 4.34
CA PHE A 78 -10.64 11.29 4.24
C PHE A 78 -10.07 10.76 2.93
N THR A 79 -9.25 9.70 2.98
CA THR A 79 -8.86 8.95 1.78
C THR A 79 -8.45 7.50 2.08
N VAL A 80 -8.47 6.66 1.05
CA VAL A 80 -8.05 5.26 1.10
C VAL A 80 -7.10 5.00 -0.07
N TYR A 81 -5.97 4.33 0.20
CA TYR A 81 -5.02 3.88 -0.81
C TYR A 81 -4.93 2.36 -0.80
N GLU A 82 -5.40 1.71 -1.87
CA GLU A 82 -5.17 0.29 -2.11
C GLU A 82 -3.87 0.10 -2.92
N VAL A 83 -2.97 -0.73 -2.41
CA VAL A 83 -1.65 -1.01 -3.00
C VAL A 83 -1.56 -2.50 -3.34
N PRO A 84 -1.95 -2.91 -4.57
CA PRO A 84 -1.90 -4.30 -4.99
C PRO A 84 -0.46 -4.71 -5.35
N MET A 85 0.16 -5.51 -4.48
CA MET A 85 1.49 -6.08 -4.65
C MET A 85 1.43 -7.30 -5.58
N ILE A 86 1.19 -7.04 -6.87
CA ILE A 86 1.13 -8.07 -7.92
C ILE A 86 2.57 -8.46 -8.29
N ILE A 87 2.91 -9.74 -8.15
CA ILE A 87 4.17 -10.28 -8.67
C ILE A 87 4.09 -10.29 -10.21
N SER A 88 5.01 -9.57 -10.85
CA SER A 88 5.05 -9.35 -12.30
C SER A 88 5.53 -10.60 -13.06
N ASN A 89 4.66 -11.60 -13.17
CA ASN A 89 4.82 -12.68 -14.15
C ASN A 89 3.76 -12.66 -15.27
N ASP A 90 2.83 -11.70 -15.20
CA ASP A 90 1.90 -11.34 -16.28
C ASP A 90 2.50 -10.18 -17.11
N VAL A 91 2.26 -10.19 -18.42
CA VAL A 91 2.82 -9.27 -19.42
C VAL A 91 2.25 -7.83 -19.26
N PRO A 92 3.00 -6.76 -19.57
CA PRO A 92 2.48 -5.38 -19.52
C PRO A 92 1.28 -5.15 -20.43
N LEU A 93 0.30 -4.38 -19.95
CA LEU A 93 -0.98 -4.09 -20.62
C LEU A 93 -0.86 -2.99 -21.72
N ASP A 94 0.30 -2.86 -22.36
CA ASP A 94 0.67 -1.63 -23.09
C ASP A 94 1.49 -1.87 -24.40
N LEU A 95 1.45 -3.08 -25.00
CA LEU A 95 2.28 -3.43 -26.17
C LEU A 95 1.66 -4.34 -27.26
N GLU A 96 0.35 -4.24 -27.54
CA GLU A 96 -0.28 -4.84 -28.74
C GLU A 96 -0.99 -3.79 -29.65
N GLU A 97 -0.31 -2.69 -30.01
CA GLU A 97 -0.72 -1.81 -31.12
C GLU A 97 0.43 -1.47 -32.10
N ILE A 98 1.39 -2.39 -32.33
CA ILE A 98 2.41 -2.24 -33.40
C ILE A 98 2.67 -3.56 -34.16
N SER A 99 1.64 -4.11 -34.80
CA SER A 99 1.77 -5.04 -35.96
C SER A 99 0.40 -5.27 -36.62
N GLY A 100 0.14 -4.66 -37.76
CA GLY A 100 -1.13 -4.73 -38.49
C GLY A 100 -1.28 -3.58 -39.49
#